data_AF-A0A3C1Y4M8-F1
#
_entry.id   AF-A0A3C1Y4M8-F1
#
_cell.length_a   1.000
_cell.length_b   1.000
_cell.length_c   1.000
_cell.angle_alpha   90.00
_cell.angle_beta   90.00
_cell.angle_gamma   90.00
#
_symmetry.space_group_name_H-M   'P 1'
#
loop_
_entity.id
_entity.type
_entity.pdbx_description
1 polymer ?
#
loop_
_entity_poly.entity_id
_entity_poly.type
_entity_poly.pdbx_seq_one_letter_code
_entity_poly.pdbx_strand_id
1 'polypeptide(L)' 'MKTSVLLRFIVIGLLWLGCCIYLINRMIASGMELTLVSLFPVAASGVIVFVPLYKKYVRNGKQRH' A
#
# COMPACT_ATOMS: atom_id res chain seq x y z
N MET A 1 -14.25 4.63 15.55
CA MET A 1 -13.11 5.55 15.33
C MET A 1 -13.51 6.58 14.28
N LYS A 2 -13.04 7.84 14.36
CA LYS A 2 -13.42 8.89 13.40
C LYS A 2 -13.20 8.38 11.98
N THR A 3 -14.29 8.14 11.25
CA THR A 3 -14.35 7.60 9.89
C THR A 3 -13.45 8.38 8.93
N SER A 4 -13.24 9.67 9.25
CA SER A 4 -12.29 10.57 8.58
C SER A 4 -10.86 10.02 8.50
N VAL A 5 -10.36 9.30 9.51
CA VAL A 5 -8.99 8.76 9.47
C VAL A 5 -8.92 7.50 8.60
N LEU A 6 -9.93 6.63 8.67
CA LEU A 6 -10.03 5.45 7.80
C LEU A 6 -10.13 5.86 6.31
N LEU A 7 -10.91 6.90 6.01
CA LEU A 7 -11.06 7.44 4.66
C LEU A 7 -9.72 7.94 4.09
N ARG A 8 -8.96 8.74 4.86
CA ARG A 8 -7.62 9.22 4.46
C ARG A 8 -6.67 8.06 4.17
N PHE A 9 -6.84 6.94 4.88
CA PHE A 9 -6.03 5.75 4.67
C PHE A 9 -6.40 4.96 3.41
N ILE A 10 -7.69 4.85 3.09
CA ILE A 10 -8.13 4.25 1.82
C ILE A 10 -7.59 5.08 0.65
N VAL A 11 -7.61 6.42 0.76
CA VAL A 11 -7.04 7.33 -0.24
C VAL A 11 -5.54 7.10 -0.43
N ILE A 12 -4.77 6.97 0.66
CA ILE A 12 -3.32 6.68 0.60
C ILE A 12 -3.05 5.28 0.02
N GLY A 13 -3.85 4.28 0.40
CA GLY A 13 -3.74 2.92 -0.16
C GLY A 13 -4.02 2.89 -1.66
N LEU A 14 -5.07 3.58 -2.11
CA LEU A 14 -5.40 3.73 -3.53
C LEU A 14 -4.30 4.49 -4.31
N LEU A 15 -3.77 5.57 -3.73
CA LEU A 15 -2.64 6.31 -4.32
C LEU A 15 -1.40 5.43 -4.48
N TRP A 16 -1.09 4.62 -3.47
CA TRP A 16 0.03 3.68 -3.54
C TRP A 16 -0.18 2.60 -4.60
N LEU A 17 -1.40 2.04 -4.67
CA LEU A 17 -1.78 1.04 -5.67
C LEU A 17 -1.69 1.63 -7.09
N GLY A 18 -2.12 2.89 -7.27
CA GLY A 18 -1.92 3.66 -8.50
C GLY A 18 -0.45 3.84 -8.86
N CYS A 19 0.41 4.18 -7.89
CA CYS A 19 1.86 4.24 -8.09
C CYS A 19 2.46 2.90 -8.51
N CYS A 20 2.02 1.79 -7.90
CA CYS A 20 2.47 0.45 -8.29
C CYS A 20 2.09 0.13 -9.74
N ILE A 21 0.83 0.36 -10.11
CA ILE A 21 0.35 0.14 -11.48
C ILE A 21 1.11 1.01 -12.47
N TYR A 22 1.31 2.30 -12.14
CA TYR A 22 2.06 3.23 -12.99
C TYR A 22 3.51 2.77 -13.19
N LEU A 23 4.20 2.37 -12.12
CA LEU A 23 5.58 1.87 -12.19
C LEU A 23 5.68 0.58 -13.02
N ILE A 24 4.75 -0.36 -12.83
CA ILE A 24 4.70 -1.61 -13.59
C ILE A 24 4.45 -1.32 -15.07
N ASN A 25 3.43 -0.52 -15.40
CA ASN A 25 3.14 -0.15 -16.79
C ASN A 25 4.31 0.58 -17.44
N ARG A 26 4.98 1.47 -16.71
CA ARG A 26 6.17 2.18 -17.19
C ARG A 26 7.33 1.22 -17.45
N MET A 27 7.55 0.23 -16.58
CA MET A 27 8.59 -0.77 -16.77
C MET A 27 8.30 -1.66 -17.98
N ILE A 28 7.05 -2.11 -18.15
CA ILE A 28 6.61 -2.87 -19.33
C ILE A 28 6.83 -2.07 -20.62
N ALA A 29 6.43 -0.80 -20.63
CA ALA A 29 6.61 0.08 -21.79
C ALA A 29 8.09 0.36 -22.11
N SER A 30 8.97 0.29 -21.12
CA SER A 30 10.40 0.53 -21.27
C SER A 30 11.20 -0.75 -21.57
N GLY A 31 10.55 -1.91 -21.65
CA GLY A 31 11.19 -3.21 -21.88
C GLY A 31 12.12 -3.66 -20.74
N MET A 32 11.97 -3.08 -19.54
CA MET A 32 12.77 -3.48 -18.38
C MET A 32 12.25 -4.78 -17.79
N GLU A 33 13.15 -5.71 -17.50
CA GLU A 33 12.82 -6.93 -16.80
C GLU A 33 12.31 -6.60 -15.39
N LEU A 34 11.08 -7.03 -15.08
CA LEU A 34 10.51 -6.94 -13.73
C LEU A 34 11.32 -7.85 -12.79
N THR A 35 12.42 -7.31 -12.28
CA THR A 35 13.30 -8.01 -11.36
C THR A 35 12.80 -7.87 -9.93
N LEU A 36 13.09 -8.87 -9.09
CA LEU A 36 12.79 -8.82 -7.66
C LEU A 36 13.34 -7.55 -6.99
N VAL A 37 14.44 -7.01 -7.51
CA VAL A 37 15.10 -5.80 -6.99
C VAL A 37 14.22 -4.55 -7.13
N SER A 38 13.43 -4.42 -8.20
CA SER A 38 12.52 -3.29 -8.39
C SER A 38 11.20 -3.48 -7.65
N LEU A 39 10.75 -4.74 -7.54
CA LEU A 39 9.51 -5.09 -6.84
C LEU A 39 9.67 -5.03 -5.31
N PHE A 40 10.86 -5.32 -4.79
CA PHE A 40 11.16 -5.32 -3.36
C PHE A 40 10.88 -3.98 -2.66
N PRO A 41 11.42 -2.83 -3.10
CA PRO A 41 11.13 -1.54 -2.47
C PRO A 41 9.66 -1.14 -2.62
N VAL A 42 9.00 -1.52 -3.73
CA VAL A 42 7.56 -1.32 -3.91
C VAL A 42 6.82 -2.09 -2.81
N ALA A 43 7.01 -3.40 -2.70
CA ALA A 43 6.39 -4.22 -1.67
C ALA A 43 6.71 -3.73 -0.25
N ALA A 44 7.97 -3.40 0.03
CA ALA A 44 8.42 -2.90 1.34
C ALA A 44 7.72 -1.58 1.71
N SER A 45 7.56 -0.66 0.75
CA SER A 45 6.83 0.60 0.98
C SER A 45 5.35 0.35 1.33
N GLY A 46 4.72 -0.63 0.67
CA GLY A 46 3.38 -1.09 1.00
C GLY A 46 3.31 -1.65 2.41
N VAL A 47 4.23 -2.55 2.78
CA VAL A 47 4.28 -3.12 4.13
C VAL A 47 4.43 -2.04 5.21
N ILE A 48 5.32 -1.05 5.02
CA ILE A 48 5.52 0.03 5.99
C ILE A 48 4.25 0.88 6.18
N VAL A 49 3.47 1.12 5.11
CA VAL A 49 2.22 1.89 5.19
C VAL A 49 1.08 1.04 5.74
N PHE A 50 0.94 -0.21 5.30
CA PHE A 50 -0.20 -1.09 5.60
C PHE A 50 -0.05 -1.88 6.92
N VAL A 51 1.16 -2.17 7.43
CA VAL A 51 1.36 -2.92 8.69
C VAL A 51 0.95 -2.15 9.94
N PRO A 52 1.46 -0.93 10.22
CA PRO A 52 1.01 -0.15 11.36
C PRO A 52 -0.49 0.15 11.26
N LEU A 53 -1.00 0.25 10.02
CA LEU A 53 -2.42 0.41 9.74
C LEU A 53 -3.26 -0.79 10.17
N TYR A 54 -2.88 -1.99 9.71
CA TYR A 54 -3.57 -3.23 10.04
C TYR A 54 -3.57 -3.46 11.54
N LYS A 55 -2.41 -3.26 12.20
CA LYS A 55 -2.33 -3.32 13.67
C LYS A 55 -3.26 -2.32 14.34
N LYS A 56 -3.34 -1.08 13.85
CA LYS A 56 -4.09 -0.01 14.53
C LYS A 56 -5.61 -0.10 14.30
N TYR A 57 -6.06 -0.52 13.13
CA TYR A 57 -7.49 -0.54 12.77
C TYR A 57 -8.12 -1.93 12.87
N VAL A 58 -7.45 -2.99 12.45
CA VAL A 58 -7.99 -4.36 12.51
C VAL A 58 -7.83 -4.96 13.90
N ARG A 59 -6.66 -4.77 14.54
CA ARG A 59 -6.42 -5.35 15.88
C ARG A 59 -7.14 -4.62 17.01
N ASN A 60 -7.21 -3.29 16.97
CA ASN A 60 -7.94 -2.52 18.00
C ASN A 60 -9.46 -2.44 17.75
N GLY A 61 -9.93 -2.71 16.53
CA GLY A 61 -11.36 -2.87 16.26
C GLY A 61 -11.94 -4.14 16.90
N LYS A 62 -11.12 -5.19 17.02
CA LYS A 62 -11.52 -6.49 17.59
C LYS A 62 -11.61 -6.49 19.13
N GLN A 63 -10.97 -5.55 19.83
CA GLN A 63 -11.05 -5.44 21.30
C GLN A 63 -12.25 -4.63 21.81
N ARG A 64 -13.13 -4.17 20.91
CA ARG A 64 -14.32 -3.39 21.26
C ARG A 64 -15.64 -4.11 20.94
N HIS A 65 -15.58 -5.43 20.79
CA HIS A 65 -16.75 -6.29 20.64
C HIS A 65 -16.77 -7.32 21.76
#